data_AF-A0A9N8HTP8-F1
#
_entry.id   AF-A0A9N8HTP8-F1
#
_cell.length_a   1.000
_cell.length_b   1.000
_cell.length_c   1.000
_cell.angle_alpha   90.00
_cell.angle_beta   90.00
_cell.angle_gamma   90.00
#
_symmetry.space_group_name_H-M   'P 1'
#
loop_
_entity.id
_entity.type
_entity.pdbx_description
1 polymer ?
#
loop_
_entity_poly.entity_id
_entity_poly.type
_entity_poly.pdbx_seq_one_letter_code
_entity_poly.pdbx_strand_id
1 'polypeptide(L)'
;MLVNTIGQRVLTSLTTIPVGAQGWYPIIGITAATTAAAGVGSLATGFIELDNFSPPPPSDLWRPLSAFVVPGLLEEVIWRAALLPTPAAPTTLSTILQHATQTAATINCPTTLTLYKTALTVLAVHVASHPVFSAVAYPRGKQVFGDPRFLFLATIVLGGTTLSYIVSGGSVWAAVLTHGLPVALWRDFFGGERALQKGKDA
;
A
#
# COMPACT_ATOMS: atom_id res chain seq x y z
N MET A 1 -4.62 21.44 18.96
CA MET A 1 -3.69 21.60 17.82
C MET A 1 -3.46 20.32 17.03
N LEU A 2 -3.09 19.19 17.66
CA LEU A 2 -2.76 17.92 16.97
C LEU A 2 -3.90 17.36 16.07
N VAL A 3 -5.14 17.34 16.58
CA VAL A 3 -6.32 16.87 15.83
C VAL A 3 -6.58 17.74 14.58
N ASN A 4 -6.34 19.05 14.68
CA ASN A 4 -6.46 19.97 13.55
C ASN A 4 -5.41 19.63 12.48
N THR A 5 -4.18 19.29 12.86
CA THR A 5 -3.13 18.89 11.92
C THR A 5 -3.45 17.59 11.19
N ILE A 6 -3.91 16.55 11.90
CA ILE A 6 -4.26 15.26 11.27
C ILE A 6 -5.43 15.42 10.31
N GLY A 7 -6.49 16.12 10.74
CA GLY A 7 -7.65 16.38 9.88
C GLY A 7 -7.30 17.13 8.61
N GLN A 8 -6.42 18.15 8.70
CA GLN A 8 -5.94 18.89 7.53
C GLN A 8 -5.09 18.03 6.58
N ARG A 9 -4.25 17.14 7.11
CA ARG A 9 -3.49 16.20 6.27
C ARG A 9 -4.42 15.24 5.53
N VAL A 10 -5.38 14.65 6.23
CA VAL A 10 -6.38 13.76 5.62
C VAL A 10 -7.16 14.47 4.52
N LEU A 11 -7.68 15.67 4.81
CA LEU A 11 -8.41 16.47 3.83
C LEU A 11 -7.53 16.81 2.62
N THR A 12 -6.31 17.28 2.87
CA THR A 12 -5.37 17.61 1.80
C THR A 12 -5.11 16.39 0.93
N SER A 13 -4.77 15.24 1.51
CA SER A 13 -4.49 14.01 0.77
C SER A 13 -5.68 13.47 -0.04
N LEU A 14 -6.91 13.65 0.47
CA LEU A 14 -8.14 13.30 -0.25
C LEU A 14 -8.41 14.24 -1.43
N THR A 15 -7.98 15.49 -1.34
CA THR A 15 -8.15 16.51 -2.40
C THR A 15 -6.96 16.63 -3.35
N THR A 16 -5.80 16.05 -3.00
CA THR A 16 -4.62 15.99 -3.88
C THR A 16 -4.86 14.96 -4.98
N ILE A 17 -5.02 15.44 -6.21
CA ILE A 17 -5.18 14.60 -7.40
C ILE A 17 -4.02 14.87 -8.36
N PRO A 18 -3.33 13.84 -8.87
CA PRO A 18 -2.31 13.98 -9.90
C PRO A 18 -2.91 14.65 -11.16
N VAL A 19 -2.27 15.73 -11.62
CA VAL A 19 -2.78 16.54 -12.73
C VAL A 19 -2.19 16.06 -14.06
N GLY A 20 -3.07 15.77 -15.02
CA GLY A 20 -2.69 15.35 -16.37
C GLY A 20 -1.97 14.00 -16.41
N ALA A 21 -1.64 13.55 -17.61
CA ALA A 21 -0.97 12.26 -17.81
C ALA A 21 0.38 12.18 -17.06
N GLN A 22 1.06 13.33 -16.89
CA GLN A 22 2.42 13.38 -16.36
C GLN A 22 2.44 13.13 -14.84
N GLY A 23 1.37 13.53 -14.13
CA GLY A 23 1.18 13.15 -12.73
C GLY A 23 0.85 11.66 -12.56
N TRP A 24 0.15 11.07 -13.54
CA TRP A 24 -0.32 9.68 -13.46
C TRP A 24 0.70 8.63 -13.93
N TYR A 25 1.53 8.93 -14.92
CA TYR A 25 2.53 7.98 -15.42
C TYR A 25 3.44 7.36 -14.36
N PRO A 26 4.05 8.12 -13.43
CA PRO A 26 4.88 7.49 -12.41
C PRO A 26 4.05 6.61 -11.46
N ILE A 27 2.80 6.98 -11.17
CA ILE A 27 1.90 6.20 -10.29
C ILE A 27 1.52 4.88 -10.97
N ILE A 28 1.18 4.92 -12.27
CA ILE A 28 0.90 3.72 -13.07
C ILE A 28 2.15 2.83 -13.12
N GLY A 29 3.32 3.40 -13.37
CA GLY A 29 4.59 2.68 -13.38
C GLY A 29 4.88 1.99 -12.05
N ILE A 30 4.71 2.70 -10.93
CA ILE A 30 4.86 2.13 -9.57
C ILE A 30 3.83 1.03 -9.34
N THR A 31 2.55 1.27 -9.66
CA THR A 31 1.47 0.29 -9.50
C THR A 31 1.76 -1.00 -10.26
N ALA A 32 2.15 -0.88 -11.54
CA ALA A 32 2.47 -2.02 -12.38
C ALA A 32 3.70 -2.77 -11.86
N ALA A 33 4.79 -2.05 -11.52
CA ALA A 33 6.01 -2.65 -11.01
C ALA A 33 5.79 -3.37 -9.67
N THR A 34 5.07 -2.74 -8.74
CA THR A 34 4.72 -3.32 -7.44
C THR A 34 3.83 -4.54 -7.58
N THR A 35 2.80 -4.47 -8.45
CA THR A 35 1.91 -5.60 -8.72
C THR A 35 2.68 -6.77 -9.34
N ALA A 36 3.54 -6.49 -10.32
CA ALA A 36 4.37 -7.51 -10.94
C ALA A 36 5.37 -8.13 -9.96
N ALA A 37 6.06 -7.31 -9.14
CA ALA A 37 7.00 -7.79 -8.14
C ALA A 37 6.33 -8.66 -7.08
N ALA A 38 5.15 -8.24 -6.58
CA ALA A 38 4.36 -9.03 -5.65
C ALA A 38 3.84 -10.33 -6.29
N GLY A 39 3.41 -10.28 -7.56
CA GLY A 39 2.99 -11.47 -8.31
C GLY A 39 4.12 -12.49 -8.48
N VAL A 40 5.29 -12.03 -8.96
CA VAL A 40 6.48 -12.88 -9.09
C VAL A 40 6.91 -13.44 -7.74
N GLY A 41 6.97 -12.60 -6.69
CA GLY A 41 7.31 -13.04 -5.34
C GLY A 41 6.31 -14.08 -4.80
N SER A 42 5.02 -13.91 -5.10
CA SER A 42 3.97 -14.83 -4.65
C SER A 42 4.13 -16.21 -5.30
N LEU A 43 4.46 -16.25 -6.59
CA LEU A 43 4.74 -17.50 -7.31
C LEU A 43 6.03 -18.14 -6.81
N ALA A 44 7.11 -17.37 -6.67
CA ALA A 44 8.42 -17.86 -6.24
C ALA A 44 8.42 -18.44 -4.82
N THR A 45 7.54 -17.94 -3.95
CA THR A 45 7.41 -18.39 -2.55
C THR A 45 6.31 -19.43 -2.34
N GLY A 46 5.57 -19.80 -3.40
CA GLY A 46 4.39 -20.65 -3.31
C GLY A 46 3.28 -20.06 -2.43
N PHE A 47 3.22 -18.73 -2.32
CA PHE A 47 2.13 -18.04 -1.64
C PHE A 47 0.85 -18.05 -2.48
N ILE A 48 1.00 -18.05 -3.80
CA ILE A 48 -0.07 -18.28 -4.78
C ILE A 48 0.31 -19.51 -5.61
N GLU A 49 -0.70 -20.30 -5.97
CA GLU A 49 -0.61 -21.37 -6.95
C GLU A 49 -1.49 -21.01 -8.16
N LEU A 50 -1.00 -21.18 -9.40
CA LEU A 50 -1.71 -20.70 -10.59
C LEU A 50 -2.97 -21.51 -10.94
N ASP A 51 -3.00 -22.78 -10.53
CA ASP A 51 -4.18 -23.66 -10.62
C ASP A 51 -5.36 -23.12 -9.81
N ASN A 52 -5.10 -22.28 -8.81
CA ASN A 52 -6.11 -21.61 -8.01
C ASN A 52 -6.75 -20.38 -8.70
N PHE A 53 -6.35 -20.05 -9.94
CA PHE A 53 -6.92 -18.94 -10.69
C PHE A 53 -8.44 -19.14 -10.91
N SER A 54 -9.23 -18.24 -10.34
CA SER A 54 -10.69 -18.31 -10.31
C SER A 54 -11.28 -16.90 -10.24
N PRO A 55 -11.39 -16.20 -11.38
CA PRO A 55 -11.90 -14.83 -11.40
C PRO A 55 -13.37 -14.77 -10.94
N PRO A 56 -13.81 -13.67 -10.30
CA PRO A 56 -15.23 -13.46 -10.03
C PRO A 56 -16.02 -13.36 -11.35
N PRO A 57 -17.31 -13.77 -11.37
CA PRO A 57 -18.13 -13.62 -12.55
C PRO A 57 -18.28 -12.14 -12.92
N PRO A 58 -18.44 -11.77 -14.21
CA PRO A 58 -18.58 -10.38 -14.63
C PRO A 58 -19.76 -9.63 -13.98
N SER A 59 -20.77 -10.35 -13.47
CA SER A 59 -21.90 -9.79 -12.73
C SER A 59 -21.55 -9.36 -11.30
N ASP A 60 -20.42 -9.79 -10.74
CA ASP A 60 -19.95 -9.46 -9.39
C ASP A 60 -18.74 -8.52 -9.45
N LEU A 61 -18.97 -7.31 -9.97
CA LEU A 61 -17.96 -6.25 -9.97
C LEU A 61 -17.68 -5.70 -8.58
N TRP A 62 -18.62 -5.87 -7.64
CA TRP A 62 -18.48 -5.34 -6.28
C TRP A 62 -17.35 -6.01 -5.54
N ARG A 63 -17.19 -7.33 -5.73
CA ARG A 63 -16.13 -8.09 -5.08
C ARG A 63 -14.75 -7.46 -5.30
N PRO A 64 -14.18 -7.33 -6.51
CA PRO A 64 -12.88 -6.67 -6.70
C PRO A 64 -12.87 -5.19 -6.28
N LEU A 65 -13.97 -4.45 -6.51
CA LEU A 65 -14.06 -3.04 -6.10
C LEU A 65 -13.97 -2.85 -4.59
N SER A 66 -14.46 -3.81 -3.81
CA SER A 66 -14.42 -3.72 -2.35
C SER A 66 -12.99 -3.63 -1.80
N ALA A 67 -11.98 -4.21 -2.48
CA ALA A 67 -10.58 -4.13 -2.05
C ALA A 67 -10.03 -2.69 -2.08
N PHE A 68 -10.56 -1.84 -2.96
CA PHE A 68 -10.19 -0.42 -3.02
C PHE A 68 -10.85 0.41 -1.92
N VAL A 69 -11.92 -0.09 -1.30
CA VAL A 69 -12.57 0.56 -0.15
C VAL A 69 -11.99 0.02 1.15
N VAL A 70 -12.06 -1.30 1.34
CA VAL A 70 -11.50 -2.05 2.47
C VAL A 70 -10.75 -3.28 1.93
N PRO A 71 -9.43 -3.37 2.12
CA PRO A 71 -8.61 -2.49 2.97
C PRO A 71 -8.24 -1.13 2.37
N GLY A 72 -8.22 -0.97 1.03
CA GLY A 72 -7.59 0.15 0.31
C GLY A 72 -7.78 1.54 0.94
N LEU A 73 -8.90 2.21 0.68
CA LEU A 73 -9.12 3.59 1.13
C LEU A 73 -9.04 3.74 2.65
N LEU A 74 -9.64 2.82 3.40
CA LEU A 74 -9.64 2.89 4.86
C LEU A 74 -8.21 2.86 5.42
N GLU A 75 -7.40 1.89 5.00
CA GLU A 75 -6.03 1.76 5.46
C GLU A 75 -5.17 2.91 4.96
N GLU A 76 -5.31 3.35 3.71
CA GLU A 76 -4.48 4.44 3.18
C GLU A 76 -4.78 5.79 3.83
N VAL A 77 -6.03 6.05 4.24
CA VAL A 77 -6.35 7.25 5.03
C VAL A 77 -5.63 7.22 6.38
N ILE A 78 -5.58 6.06 7.05
CA ILE A 78 -4.92 5.93 8.34
C ILE A 78 -3.39 6.00 8.18
N TRP A 79 -2.82 5.11 7.38
CA TRP A 79 -1.38 4.91 7.31
C TRP A 79 -0.67 6.00 6.51
N ARG A 80 -1.27 6.52 5.45
CA ARG A 80 -0.60 7.52 4.59
C ARG A 80 -1.07 8.92 4.94
N ALA A 81 -2.38 9.16 4.90
CA ALA A 81 -2.89 10.52 5.05
C ALA A 81 -2.81 11.06 6.49
N ALA A 82 -3.12 10.24 7.50
CA ALA A 82 -3.08 10.69 8.90
C ALA A 82 -1.66 10.66 9.50
N LEU A 83 -0.93 9.57 9.27
CA LEU A 83 0.35 9.32 9.96
C LEU A 83 1.58 9.89 9.26
N LEU A 84 1.57 10.09 7.93
CA LEU A 84 2.69 10.74 7.24
C LEU A 84 2.54 12.27 7.23
N PRO A 85 3.65 13.01 7.30
CA PRO A 85 3.65 14.40 6.87
C PRO A 85 3.20 14.51 5.40
N THR A 86 2.40 15.53 5.07
CA THR A 86 2.05 15.79 3.67
C THR A 86 3.31 16.16 2.88
N PRO A 87 3.60 15.51 1.75
CA PRO A 87 4.69 15.93 0.87
C PRO A 87 4.49 17.38 0.42
N ALA A 88 5.54 18.19 0.45
CA ALA A 88 5.45 19.61 0.10
C ALA A 88 5.17 19.83 -1.40
N ALA A 89 5.62 18.90 -2.25
CA ALA A 89 5.38 18.90 -3.69
C ALA A 89 5.48 17.46 -4.23
N PRO A 90 4.86 17.17 -5.39
CA PRO A 90 5.16 15.96 -6.16
C PRO A 90 6.67 15.82 -6.37
N THR A 91 7.20 14.62 -6.13
CA THR A 91 8.64 14.33 -6.22
C THR A 91 8.87 13.25 -7.27
N THR A 92 9.90 13.38 -8.10
CA THR A 92 10.22 12.36 -9.11
C THR A 92 10.96 11.17 -8.49
N LEU A 93 10.89 10.01 -9.17
CA LEU A 93 11.68 8.84 -8.78
C LEU A 93 13.19 9.13 -8.78
N SER A 94 13.68 9.91 -9.75
CA SER A 94 15.09 10.28 -9.81
C SER A 94 15.52 11.09 -8.59
N THR A 95 14.70 12.03 -8.12
CA THR A 95 14.97 12.80 -6.90
C THR A 95 14.99 11.91 -5.66
N ILE A 96 14.07 10.94 -5.56
CA ILE A 96 14.05 9.99 -4.44
C ILE A 96 15.33 9.13 -4.42
N LEU A 97 15.73 8.60 -5.58
CA LEU A 97 16.95 7.80 -5.71
C LEU A 97 18.21 8.62 -5.41
N GLN A 98 18.23 9.89 -5.83
CA GLN A 98 19.30 10.81 -5.49
C GLN A 98 19.38 11.02 -3.97
N HIS A 99 18.26 11.22 -3.27
CA HIS A 99 18.26 11.34 -1.81
C HIS A 99 18.68 10.04 -1.11
N ALA A 100 18.32 8.87 -1.66
CA ALA A 100 18.66 7.57 -1.08
C ALA A 100 20.17 7.27 -1.13
N THR A 101 20.90 7.86 -2.07
CA THR A 101 22.36 7.68 -2.22
C THR A 101 23.19 8.75 -1.50
N GLN A 102 22.54 9.80 -0.99
CA GLN A 102 23.18 10.86 -0.23
C GLN A 102 23.29 10.48 1.26
N THR A 103 24.41 10.83 1.89
CA THR A 103 24.52 10.69 3.35
C THR A 103 23.54 11.64 4.04
N ALA A 104 23.02 11.26 5.21
CA ALA A 104 22.06 12.07 5.97
C ALA A 104 22.56 13.50 6.29
N ALA A 105 23.89 13.73 6.27
CA ALA A 105 24.51 15.04 6.43
C ALA A 105 24.30 16.00 5.25
N THR A 106 23.80 15.51 4.10
CA THR A 106 23.67 16.28 2.86
C THR A 106 22.21 16.63 2.51
N ILE A 107 21.23 16.03 3.20
CA ILE A 107 19.81 16.35 3.03
C ILE A 107 19.51 17.63 3.81
N ASN A 108 19.75 18.78 3.18
CA ASN A 108 19.59 20.11 3.78
C ASN A 108 18.12 20.55 3.97
N CYS A 109 17.14 19.66 3.82
CA CYS A 109 15.72 19.93 4.01
C CYS A 109 15.17 19.07 5.16
N PRO A 110 15.07 19.60 6.39
CA PRO A 110 14.61 18.84 7.57
C PRO A 110 13.24 18.17 7.37
N THR A 111 12.35 18.79 6.61
CA THR A 111 11.01 18.27 6.33
C THR A 111 11.02 17.04 5.43
N THR A 112 11.92 16.97 4.44
CA THR A 112 12.06 15.81 3.55
C THR A 112 12.67 14.62 4.28
N LEU A 113 13.69 14.85 5.10
CA LEU A 113 14.29 13.79 5.90
C LEU A 113 13.29 13.22 6.92
N THR A 114 12.52 14.08 7.59
CA THR A 114 11.45 13.65 8.49
C THR A 114 10.39 12.84 7.74
N LEU A 115 9.95 13.26 6.56
CA LEU A 115 9.00 12.51 5.74
C LEU A 115 9.50 11.09 5.46
N TYR A 116 10.72 10.92 4.97
CA TYR A 116 11.24 9.59 4.62
C TYR A 116 11.44 8.69 5.83
N LYS A 117 11.94 9.24 6.96
CA LYS A 117 12.05 8.49 8.21
C LYS A 117 10.69 8.04 8.72
N THR A 118 9.71 8.95 8.77
CA THR A 118 8.35 8.62 9.19
C THR A 118 7.71 7.61 8.23
N ALA A 119 7.91 7.74 6.92
CA ALA A 119 7.41 6.80 5.93
C ALA A 119 7.95 5.37 6.12
N LEU A 120 9.26 5.23 6.39
CA LEU A 120 9.86 3.92 6.69
C LEU A 120 9.34 3.35 8.01
N THR A 121 9.24 4.16 9.06
CA THR A 121 8.69 3.72 10.36
C THR A 121 7.24 3.27 10.21
N VAL A 122 6.41 4.07 9.54
CA VAL A 122 5.00 3.76 9.33
C VAL A 122 4.82 2.52 8.46
N LEU A 123 5.63 2.34 7.40
CA LEU A 123 5.64 1.12 6.59
C LEU A 123 5.95 -0.12 7.46
N ALA A 124 7.02 -0.07 8.26
CA ALA A 124 7.40 -1.18 9.12
C ALA A 124 6.30 -1.51 10.15
N VAL A 125 5.70 -0.49 10.76
CA VAL A 125 4.59 -0.66 11.71
C VAL A 125 3.34 -1.21 11.01
N HIS A 126 2.99 -0.73 9.82
CA HIS A 126 1.85 -1.24 9.05
C HIS A 126 2.04 -2.72 8.72
N VAL A 127 3.20 -3.11 8.19
CA VAL A 127 3.52 -4.54 7.94
C VAL A 127 3.42 -5.35 9.24
N ALA A 128 4.07 -4.93 10.32
CA ALA A 128 4.06 -5.63 11.59
C ALA A 128 2.68 -5.68 12.27
N SER A 129 1.77 -4.78 11.92
CA SER A 129 0.41 -4.77 12.47
C SER A 129 -0.49 -5.89 11.94
N HIS A 130 -0.16 -6.47 10.77
CA HIS A 130 -0.96 -7.54 10.16
C HIS A 130 -1.18 -8.75 11.08
N PRO A 131 -0.15 -9.38 11.67
CA PRO A 131 -0.35 -10.51 12.58
C PRO A 131 -1.15 -10.10 13.82
N VAL A 132 -0.88 -8.90 14.37
CA VAL A 132 -1.57 -8.38 15.56
C VAL A 132 -3.05 -8.16 15.30
N PHE A 133 -3.39 -7.45 14.22
CA PHE A 133 -4.78 -7.18 13.85
C PHE A 133 -5.54 -8.45 13.52
N SER A 134 -4.89 -9.40 12.84
CA SER A 134 -5.48 -10.70 12.54
C SER A 134 -5.77 -11.51 13.81
N ALA A 135 -4.94 -11.40 14.84
CA ALA A 135 -5.15 -12.11 16.09
C ALA A 135 -6.27 -11.51 16.96
N VAL A 136 -6.49 -10.19 16.88
CA VAL A 136 -7.37 -9.46 17.81
C VAL A 136 -8.72 -9.08 17.18
N ALA A 137 -8.73 -8.68 15.90
CA ALA A 137 -9.89 -8.04 15.27
C ALA A 137 -10.35 -8.74 13.98
N TYR A 138 -9.50 -9.56 13.35
CA TYR A 138 -9.86 -10.32 12.16
C TYR A 138 -9.30 -11.75 12.16
N PRO A 139 -9.80 -12.65 13.04
CA PRO A 139 -9.30 -14.02 13.20
C PRO A 139 -9.24 -14.82 11.91
N ARG A 140 -10.18 -14.55 10.99
CA ARG A 140 -10.22 -15.09 9.63
C ARG A 140 -8.87 -14.96 8.90
N GLY A 141 -8.15 -13.86 9.11
CA GLY A 141 -6.87 -13.61 8.46
C GLY A 141 -5.67 -14.22 9.16
N LYS A 142 -5.80 -14.83 10.34
CA LYS A 142 -4.66 -15.18 11.23
C LYS A 142 -3.58 -16.04 10.55
N GLN A 143 -3.97 -17.05 9.78
CA GLN A 143 -3.02 -17.89 9.05
C GLN A 143 -2.29 -17.11 7.96
N VAL A 144 -3.00 -16.29 7.20
CA VAL A 144 -2.44 -15.54 6.07
C VAL A 144 -1.58 -14.38 6.56
N PHE A 145 -2.11 -13.57 7.47
CA PHE A 145 -1.48 -12.34 7.95
C PHE A 145 -0.35 -12.59 8.97
N GLY A 146 -0.22 -13.83 9.46
CA GLY A 146 0.94 -14.31 10.21
C GLY A 146 2.00 -15.02 9.36
N ASP A 147 1.73 -15.29 8.08
CA ASP A 147 2.67 -15.98 7.19
C ASP A 147 3.84 -15.04 6.82
N PRO A 148 5.11 -15.42 7.05
CA PRO A 148 6.26 -14.59 6.68
C PRO A 148 6.32 -14.27 5.18
N ARG A 149 5.79 -15.14 4.32
CA ARG A 149 5.69 -14.90 2.87
C ARG A 149 4.73 -13.77 2.59
N PHE A 150 3.56 -13.76 3.24
CA PHE A 150 2.61 -12.65 3.14
C PHE A 150 3.24 -11.35 3.63
N LEU A 151 3.96 -11.34 4.75
CA LEU A 151 4.58 -10.12 5.29
C LEU A 151 5.66 -9.55 4.37
N PHE A 152 6.44 -10.41 3.73
CA PHE A 152 7.37 -10.00 2.68
C PHE A 152 6.64 -9.37 1.49
N LEU A 153 5.57 -9.99 1.00
CA LEU A 153 4.78 -9.46 -0.11
C LEU A 153 4.04 -8.16 0.26
N ALA A 154 3.51 -8.08 1.46
CA ALA A 154 2.93 -6.86 2.03
C ALA A 154 3.96 -5.74 2.09
N THR A 155 5.22 -6.03 2.43
CA THR A 155 6.30 -5.03 2.40
C THR A 155 6.51 -4.47 0.99
N ILE A 156 6.48 -5.31 -0.05
CA ILE A 156 6.57 -4.87 -1.46
C ILE A 156 5.39 -3.97 -1.83
N VAL A 157 4.16 -4.44 -1.56
CA VAL A 157 2.93 -3.72 -1.90
C VAL A 157 2.82 -2.40 -1.16
N LEU A 158 3.02 -2.41 0.16
CA LEU A 158 2.93 -1.23 1.01
C LEU A 158 4.09 -0.27 0.78
N GLY A 159 5.27 -0.76 0.41
CA GLY A 159 6.40 0.06 -0.02
C GLY A 159 6.09 0.81 -1.33
N GLY A 160 5.56 0.12 -2.33
CA GLY A 160 5.08 0.74 -3.57
C GLY A 160 3.97 1.75 -3.32
N THR A 161 3.04 1.42 -2.43
CA THR A 161 1.94 2.29 -2.02
C THR A 161 2.46 3.58 -1.39
N THR A 162 3.38 3.47 -0.43
CA THR A 162 4.04 4.63 0.19
C THR A 162 4.81 5.47 -0.84
N LEU A 163 5.49 4.83 -1.79
CA LEU A 163 6.19 5.53 -2.87
C LEU A 163 5.20 6.30 -3.77
N SER A 164 4.08 5.68 -4.16
CA SER A 164 3.05 6.33 -4.98
C SER A 164 2.42 7.54 -4.27
N TYR A 165 2.22 7.46 -2.96
CA TYR A 165 1.75 8.56 -2.13
C TYR A 165 2.73 9.73 -2.15
N ILE A 166 4.03 9.47 -1.95
CA ILE A 166 5.06 10.52 -1.95
C ILE A 166 5.21 11.16 -3.34
N VAL A 167 5.31 10.34 -4.39
CA VAL A 167 5.53 10.80 -5.77
C VAL A 167 4.36 11.64 -6.28
N SER A 168 3.13 11.29 -5.89
CA SER A 168 1.93 12.05 -6.24
C SER A 168 1.76 13.36 -5.46
N GLY A 169 2.66 13.69 -4.53
CA GLY A 169 2.52 14.86 -3.66
C GLY A 169 1.55 14.66 -2.50
N GLY A 170 1.26 13.41 -2.14
CA GLY A 170 0.41 13.05 -1.00
C GLY A 170 -1.01 12.63 -1.39
N SER A 171 -1.24 12.14 -2.61
CA SER A 171 -2.56 11.67 -3.03
C SER A 171 -2.89 10.33 -2.39
N VAL A 172 -3.96 10.27 -1.59
CA VAL A 172 -4.44 8.98 -1.06
C VAL A 172 -5.00 8.10 -2.18
N TRP A 173 -5.54 8.68 -3.25
CA TRP A 173 -6.07 7.92 -4.39
C TRP A 173 -4.98 7.18 -5.16
N ALA A 174 -3.80 7.78 -5.31
CA ALA A 174 -2.63 7.10 -5.87
C ALA A 174 -2.22 5.88 -5.03
N ALA A 175 -2.24 6.04 -3.70
CA ALA A 175 -1.97 4.96 -2.76
C ALA A 175 -3.03 3.85 -2.84
N VAL A 176 -4.32 4.22 -2.87
CA VAL A 176 -5.44 3.27 -2.97
C VAL A 176 -5.38 2.44 -4.24
N LEU A 177 -5.01 3.03 -5.38
CA LEU A 177 -4.83 2.27 -6.62
C LEU A 177 -3.65 1.29 -6.52
N THR A 178 -2.54 1.75 -5.96
CA THR A 178 -1.31 0.96 -5.81
C THR A 178 -1.47 -0.20 -4.82
N HIS A 179 -2.24 0.00 -3.75
CA HIS A 179 -2.53 -1.01 -2.74
C HIS A 179 -3.68 -1.93 -3.18
N GLY A 180 -4.80 -1.33 -3.61
CA GLY A 180 -6.04 -2.05 -3.89
C GLY A 180 -5.92 -3.03 -5.06
N LEU A 181 -5.18 -2.69 -6.12
CA LEU A 181 -5.04 -3.55 -7.30
C LEU A 181 -4.40 -4.92 -6.98
N PRO A 182 -3.18 -4.99 -6.40
CA PRO A 182 -2.57 -6.29 -6.07
C PRO A 182 -3.40 -7.08 -5.05
N VAL A 183 -4.06 -6.40 -4.09
CA VAL A 183 -4.95 -7.05 -3.13
C VAL A 183 -6.18 -7.64 -3.81
N ALA A 184 -6.84 -6.90 -4.71
CA ALA A 184 -7.99 -7.39 -5.47
C ALA A 184 -7.62 -8.60 -6.33
N LEU A 185 -6.48 -8.52 -7.04
CA LEU A 185 -5.98 -9.64 -7.84
C LEU A 185 -5.75 -10.88 -6.98
N TRP A 186 -4.98 -10.76 -5.90
CA TRP A 186 -4.71 -11.91 -5.04
C TRP A 186 -5.99 -12.48 -4.39
N ARG A 187 -6.79 -11.62 -3.75
CA ARG A 187 -7.99 -12.03 -3.00
C ARG A 187 -9.02 -12.70 -3.91
N ASP A 188 -9.28 -12.10 -5.07
CA ASP A 188 -10.44 -12.46 -5.88
C ASP A 188 -10.10 -13.34 -7.08
N PHE A 189 -8.87 -13.30 -7.60
CA PHE A 189 -8.47 -14.09 -8.76
C PHE A 189 -7.58 -15.27 -8.38
N PHE A 190 -6.68 -15.11 -7.40
CA PHE A 190 -5.63 -16.09 -7.11
C PHE A 190 -5.82 -16.84 -5.79
N GLY A 191 -7.08 -17.10 -5.41
CA GLY A 191 -7.41 -17.97 -4.28
C GLY A 191 -7.25 -17.35 -2.89
N GLY A 192 -6.95 -16.07 -2.77
CA GLY A 192 -6.77 -15.40 -1.47
C GLY A 192 -8.03 -15.48 -0.58
N GLU A 193 -9.24 -15.38 -1.15
CA GLU A 193 -10.48 -15.53 -0.38
C GLU A 193 -10.61 -16.92 0.24
N ARG A 194 -10.21 -17.99 -0.48
CA ARG A 194 -10.18 -19.37 0.04
C ARG A 194 -9.13 -19.51 1.13
N ALA A 195 -7.95 -18.92 0.95
CA ALA A 195 -6.90 -18.90 1.97
C ALA A 195 -7.38 -18.22 3.26
N LEU A 196 -8.08 -17.09 3.14
CA LEU A 196 -8.71 -16.40 4.27
C LEU A 196 -9.83 -17.24 4.91
N GLN A 197 -10.53 -18.13 4.21
CA GLN A 197 -11.55 -18.97 4.84
C GLN A 197 -10.93 -20.01 5.79
N LYS A 198 -9.77 -20.58 5.45
CA LYS A 198 -9.09 -21.59 6.28
C LYS A 198 -8.75 -21.09 7.69
N GLY A 199 -8.53 -19.80 7.86
CA GLY A 199 -8.28 -19.18 9.17
C GLY A 199 -9.52 -19.03 10.06
N LYS A 200 -10.74 -19.26 9.57
CA LYS A 200 -11.94 -19.26 10.41
C LYS A 200 -12.04 -20.49 11.31
N ASP A 201 -11.43 -21.59 10.90
CA ASP A 201 -11.58 -22.91 11.52
C ASP A 201 -10.38 -23.31 12.39
N ALA A 202 -9.43 -22.39 12.63
CA ALA A 202 -8.15 -22.59 13.31
C ALA A 202 -7.92 -21.66 14.50
#